data_AF-A0A9E3AYB4-F1
#
_entry.id   AF-A0A9E3AYB4-F1
#
_cell.length_a   1.000
_cell.length_b   1.000
_cell.length_c   1.000
_cell.angle_alpha   90.00
_cell.angle_beta   90.00
_cell.angle_gamma   90.00
#
_symmetry.space_group_name_H-M   'P 1'
#
loop_
_entity.id
_entity.type
_entity.pdbx_description
1 polymer ?
#
loop_
_entity_poly.entity_id
_entity_poly.type
_entity_poly.pdbx_seq_one_letter_code
_entity_poly.pdbx_strand_id
1 'polypeptide(L)'
;MAALQDTVKIALDELRMQMLGVQVLFGFQFHGVFQEEFDTLSRQAKLADAAALSLLVLTLGLLIAAPSQHRLVEHGEATRRILRVSARFANIALAPFAVAIGCDMFVVLERFLGSQTALGIAAAVAAAAFLLLYGLGEALRPFVSKSDLENAVPQQTKTDLHHKIEQLLTESRVILPGAQALLGFQLVVTMTGSFAKLAPVDRAIHFSALVAVAVAVMMLLTPAAVHRIAFDGRDTQRFHAIGSAIVTLALIPVALGIALDFYVAAFKMLGDKAVAAVGAGVAGAFLIALWFALPLALRHGHQG
;
A
#
# COMPACT_ATOMS: atom_id res chain seq x y z
N MET A 1 23.05 23.15 -2.65
CA MET A 1 22.43 22.25 -1.66
C MET A 1 20.96 22.14 -2.01
N ALA A 2 20.40 20.93 -2.08
CA ALA A 2 18.99 20.72 -2.42
C ALA A 2 18.08 21.24 -1.29
N ALA A 3 16.92 21.78 -1.65
CA ALA A 3 15.91 22.16 -0.66
C ALA A 3 15.23 20.89 -0.12
N LEU A 4 14.92 20.88 1.17
CA LEU A 4 14.32 19.71 1.82
C LEU A 4 12.98 19.28 1.18
N GLN A 5 12.22 20.25 0.65
CA GLN A 5 10.96 19.99 -0.06
C GLN A 5 11.13 19.15 -1.33
N ASP A 6 12.22 19.35 -2.07
CA ASP A 6 12.54 18.59 -3.28
C ASP A 6 12.88 17.14 -2.92
N THR A 7 13.67 16.95 -1.85
CA THR A 7 14.04 15.62 -1.38
C THR A 7 12.85 14.85 -0.83
N VAL A 8 11.93 15.52 -0.12
CA VAL A 8 10.69 14.88 0.35
C VAL A 8 9.80 14.47 -0.83
N LYS A 9 9.70 15.31 -1.87
CA LYS A 9 8.98 14.95 -3.09
C LYS A 9 9.57 13.71 -3.76
N ILE A 10 10.90 13.65 -3.92
CA ILE A 10 11.58 12.47 -4.48
C ILE A 10 11.25 11.22 -3.66
N ALA A 11 11.34 11.29 -2.33
CA ALA A 11 11.00 10.17 -1.47
C ALA A 11 9.53 9.73 -1.59
N LEU A 12 8.59 10.66 -1.82
CA LEU A 12 7.19 10.32 -2.08
C LEU A 12 6.99 9.68 -3.46
N ASP A 13 7.71 10.14 -4.48
CA ASP A 13 7.70 9.53 -5.82
C ASP A 13 8.35 8.14 -5.81
N GLU A 14 9.37 7.89 -4.98
CA GLU A 14 9.92 6.56 -4.74
C GLU A 14 8.89 5.61 -4.12
N LEU A 15 8.19 6.06 -3.08
CA LEU A 15 7.09 5.30 -2.49
C LEU A 15 6.02 4.97 -3.53
N ARG A 16 5.72 5.90 -4.45
CA ARG A 16 4.77 5.66 -5.55
C ARG A 16 5.23 4.53 -6.48
N MET A 17 6.51 4.51 -6.85
CA MET A 17 7.07 3.46 -7.72
C MET A 17 6.97 2.08 -7.05
N GLN A 18 7.34 1.99 -5.77
CA GLN A 18 7.26 0.74 -5.02
C GLN A 18 5.80 0.30 -4.83
N MET A 19 4.91 1.25 -4.54
CA MET A 19 3.51 0.97 -4.26
C MET A 19 2.77 0.39 -5.46
N LEU A 20 3.07 0.84 -6.69
CA LEU A 20 2.44 0.30 -7.90
C LEU A 20 2.66 -1.22 -8.03
N GLY A 21 3.87 -1.71 -7.76
CA GLY A 21 4.18 -3.14 -7.82
C GLY A 21 3.38 -3.97 -6.80
N VAL A 22 3.31 -3.47 -5.56
CA VAL A 22 2.56 -4.12 -4.46
C VAL A 22 1.07 -4.17 -4.77
N GLN A 23 0.51 -3.07 -5.26
CA GLN A 23 -0.92 -2.94 -5.55
C GLN A 23 -1.37 -3.87 -6.69
N VAL A 24 -0.55 -4.00 -7.73
CA VAL A 24 -0.83 -4.90 -8.84
C VAL A 24 -0.82 -6.35 -8.36
N LEU A 25 0.21 -6.77 -7.61
CA LEU A 25 0.28 -8.14 -7.07
C LEU A 25 -0.90 -8.42 -6.13
N PHE A 26 -1.24 -7.48 -5.24
CA PHE A 26 -2.36 -7.65 -4.31
C PHE A 26 -3.68 -7.88 -5.08
N GLY A 27 -3.92 -7.08 -6.11
CA GLY A 27 -5.11 -7.19 -6.92
C GLY A 27 -5.18 -8.50 -7.72
N PHE A 28 -4.06 -8.93 -8.30
CA PHE A 28 -3.96 -10.22 -8.98
C PHE A 28 -4.18 -11.40 -8.03
N GLN A 29 -3.60 -11.35 -6.84
CA GLN A 29 -3.76 -12.40 -5.82
C GLN A 29 -5.22 -12.49 -5.38
N PHE A 30 -5.84 -11.35 -5.08
CA PHE A 30 -7.27 -11.31 -4.76
C PHE A 30 -8.13 -11.90 -5.89
N HIS A 31 -7.85 -11.53 -7.14
CA HIS A 31 -8.56 -12.08 -8.30
C HIS A 31 -8.32 -13.59 -8.49
N GLY A 32 -7.09 -14.06 -8.26
CA GLY A 32 -6.68 -15.46 -8.39
C GLY A 32 -7.48 -16.42 -7.52
N VAL A 33 -7.83 -15.99 -6.30
CA VAL A 33 -8.63 -16.76 -5.32
C VAL A 33 -10.02 -17.15 -5.83
N PHE A 34 -10.55 -16.39 -6.80
CA PHE A 34 -11.86 -16.63 -7.40
C PHE A 34 -11.80 -17.34 -8.76
N GLN A 35 -10.60 -17.66 -9.27
CA GLN A 35 -10.47 -18.48 -10.47
C GLN A 35 -10.83 -19.94 -10.19
N GLU A 36 -11.31 -20.66 -11.20
CA GLU A 36 -11.78 -22.04 -11.03
C GLU A 36 -10.65 -23.00 -10.63
N GLU A 37 -9.44 -22.76 -11.12
CA GLU A 37 -8.25 -23.55 -10.82
C GLU A 37 -7.81 -23.42 -9.36
N PHE A 38 -8.19 -22.34 -8.67
CA PHE A 38 -7.82 -22.11 -7.28
C PHE A 38 -8.34 -23.22 -6.36
N ASP A 39 -9.54 -23.74 -6.64
CA ASP A 39 -10.13 -24.79 -5.80
C ASP A 39 -9.34 -26.10 -5.86
N THR A 40 -8.61 -26.33 -6.96
CA THR A 40 -7.76 -27.53 -7.17
C THR A 40 -6.40 -27.45 -6.49
N LEU A 41 -6.03 -26.28 -5.95
CA LEU A 41 -4.74 -26.09 -5.28
C LEU A 41 -4.62 -26.92 -4.00
N SER A 42 -3.38 -27.31 -3.69
CA SER A 42 -3.05 -28.00 -2.45
C SER A 42 -3.34 -27.09 -1.24
N ARG A 43 -3.49 -27.69 -0.05
CA ARG A 43 -3.63 -26.93 1.19
C ARG A 43 -2.41 -26.05 1.48
N GLN A 44 -1.21 -26.48 1.06
CA GLN A 44 0.02 -25.72 1.24
C GLN A 44 0.03 -24.47 0.35
N ALA A 45 -0.35 -24.60 -0.93
CA ALA A 45 -0.53 -23.46 -1.83
C ALA A 45 -1.56 -22.46 -1.29
N LYS A 46 -2.73 -22.91 -0.83
CA LYS A 46 -3.76 -22.01 -0.26
C LYS A 46 -3.28 -21.27 0.99
N LEU A 47 -2.47 -21.93 1.83
CA LEU A 47 -1.86 -21.28 3.00
C LEU A 47 -0.75 -20.29 2.60
N ALA A 48 0.07 -20.63 1.60
CA ALA A 48 1.09 -19.73 1.06
C ALA A 48 0.45 -18.48 0.44
N ASP A 49 -0.65 -18.64 -0.28
CA ASP A 49 -1.41 -17.55 -0.88
C ASP A 49 -2.05 -16.64 0.20
N ALA A 50 -2.62 -17.22 1.26
CA ALA A 50 -3.12 -16.45 2.40
C ALA A 50 -2.00 -15.68 3.14
N ALA A 51 -0.82 -16.29 3.27
CA ALA A 51 0.35 -15.65 3.87
C ALA A 51 0.87 -14.50 3.00
N ALA A 52 0.99 -14.70 1.69
CA ALA A 52 1.36 -13.66 0.73
C ALA A 52 0.39 -12.49 0.75
N LEU A 53 -0.93 -12.75 0.72
CA LEU A 53 -1.94 -11.70 0.80
C LEU A 53 -1.79 -10.87 2.09
N SER A 54 -1.54 -11.54 3.23
CA SER A 54 -1.31 -10.88 4.52
C SER A 54 -0.05 -10.00 4.51
N LEU A 55 1.03 -10.48 3.88
CA LEU A 55 2.28 -9.74 3.71
C LEU A 55 2.11 -8.54 2.76
N LEU A 56 1.27 -8.65 1.73
CA LEU A 56 0.94 -7.54 0.85
C LEU A 56 0.09 -6.48 1.56
N VAL A 57 -0.88 -6.85 2.41
CA VAL A 57 -1.60 -5.89 3.28
C VAL A 57 -0.62 -5.16 4.20
N LEU A 58 0.30 -5.89 4.83
CA LEU A 58 1.34 -5.31 5.68
C LEU A 58 2.19 -4.29 4.89
N THR A 59 2.62 -4.67 3.69
CA THR A 59 3.42 -3.84 2.78
C THR A 59 2.66 -2.57 2.38
N LEU A 60 1.39 -2.69 1.95
CA LEU A 60 0.54 -1.56 1.59
C LEU A 60 0.34 -0.60 2.78
N GLY A 61 0.10 -1.16 3.97
CA GLY A 61 -0.01 -0.38 5.20
C GLY A 61 1.21 0.49 5.43
N LEU A 62 2.41 -0.10 5.37
CA LEU A 62 3.70 0.60 5.56
C LEU A 62 3.92 1.70 4.53
N LEU A 63 3.67 1.43 3.25
CA LEU A 63 3.91 2.40 2.18
C LEU A 63 2.95 3.60 2.23
N ILE A 64 1.69 3.39 2.65
CA ILE A 64 0.70 4.47 2.81
C ILE A 64 0.91 5.26 4.12
N ALA A 65 1.62 4.67 5.09
CA ALA A 65 1.87 5.30 6.38
C ALA A 65 2.63 6.62 6.28
N ALA A 66 3.66 6.71 5.43
CA ALA A 66 4.45 7.94 5.34
C ALA A 66 3.65 9.13 4.78
N PRO A 67 2.92 9.00 3.65
CA PRO A 67 1.99 10.04 3.19
C PRO A 67 0.94 10.43 4.25
N SER A 68 0.44 9.46 5.04
CA SER A 68 -0.52 9.76 6.11
C SER A 68 0.09 10.65 7.19
N GLN A 69 1.33 10.36 7.61
CA GLN A 69 2.04 11.14 8.63
C GLN A 69 2.46 12.51 8.13
N HIS A 70 2.85 12.63 6.87
CA HIS A 70 3.20 13.92 6.27
C HIS A 70 2.02 14.90 6.31
N ARG A 71 0.79 14.41 6.07
CA ARG A 71 -0.42 15.25 6.17
C ARG A 71 -0.87 15.48 7.62
N LEU A 72 -0.97 14.41 8.42
CA LEU A 72 -1.57 14.47 9.76
C LEU A 72 -0.67 15.13 10.82
N VAL A 73 0.65 14.91 10.73
CA VAL A 73 1.63 15.40 11.72
C VAL A 73 2.34 16.66 11.21
N GLU A 74 2.81 16.64 9.97
CA GLU A 74 3.66 17.72 9.44
C GLU A 74 2.87 18.80 8.67
N HIS A 75 1.57 18.60 8.42
CA HIS A 75 0.73 19.55 7.66
C HIS A 75 1.32 19.92 6.29
N GLY A 76 1.94 18.94 5.63
CA GLY A 76 2.62 19.11 4.34
C GLY A 76 3.95 19.85 4.42
N GLU A 77 4.50 20.11 5.61
CA GLU A 77 5.86 20.65 5.71
C GLU A 77 6.90 19.55 5.48
N ALA A 78 7.85 19.85 4.60
CA ALA A 78 9.03 19.05 4.41
C ALA A 78 9.94 19.13 5.64
N THR A 79 10.05 18.04 6.38
CA THR A 79 10.91 17.92 7.56
C THR A 79 11.86 16.74 7.47
N ARG A 80 12.98 16.80 8.22
CA ARG A 80 13.93 15.68 8.31
C ARG A 80 13.30 14.44 8.95
N ARG A 81 12.22 14.63 9.72
CA ARG A 81 11.44 13.54 10.29
C ARG A 81 10.73 12.77 9.18
N ILE A 82 9.97 13.43 8.31
CA ILE A 82 9.23 12.73 7.26
C ILE A 82 10.18 12.01 6.30
N LEU A 83 11.32 12.61 5.93
CA LEU A 83 12.32 11.94 5.09
C LEU A 83 12.81 10.61 5.71
N ARG A 84 13.14 10.62 7.02
CA ARG A 84 13.55 9.41 7.74
C ARG A 84 12.43 8.38 7.87
N VAL A 85 11.21 8.83 8.13
CA VAL A 85 10.04 7.96 8.27
C VAL A 85 9.68 7.30 6.94
N SER A 86 9.63 8.06 5.85
CA SER A 86 9.38 7.56 4.50
C SER A 86 10.40 6.50 4.11
N ALA A 87 11.70 6.80 4.27
CA ALA A 87 12.77 5.84 3.98
C ALA A 87 12.67 4.58 4.85
N ARG A 88 12.40 4.74 6.15
CA ARG A 88 12.28 3.59 7.06
C ARG A 88 11.10 2.69 6.70
N PHE A 89 9.93 3.24 6.40
CA PHE A 89 8.78 2.45 6.00
C PHE A 89 8.96 1.82 4.62
N ALA A 90 9.51 2.55 3.64
CA ALA A 90 9.86 2.00 2.33
C ALA A 90 10.76 0.78 2.45
N ASN A 91 11.84 0.91 3.24
CA ASN A 91 12.77 -0.18 3.51
C ASN A 91 12.06 -1.36 4.16
N ILE A 92 11.42 -1.16 5.32
CA ILE A 92 10.73 -2.26 6.05
C ILE A 92 9.71 -2.96 5.15
N ALA A 93 9.02 -2.25 4.26
CA ALA A 93 8.03 -2.81 3.34
C ALA A 93 8.63 -3.76 2.28
N LEU A 94 9.91 -3.61 1.90
CA LEU A 94 10.55 -4.47 0.90
C LEU A 94 10.69 -5.93 1.36
N ALA A 95 10.88 -6.16 2.67
CA ALA A 95 11.08 -7.50 3.22
C ALA A 95 9.81 -8.39 3.11
N PRO A 96 8.63 -7.99 3.63
CA PRO A 96 7.41 -8.76 3.45
C PRO A 96 7.00 -8.86 1.98
N PHE A 97 7.29 -7.84 1.15
CA PHE A 97 7.06 -7.90 -0.30
C PHE A 97 7.90 -8.99 -0.98
N ALA A 98 9.20 -9.10 -0.67
CA ALA A 98 10.07 -10.14 -1.23
C ALA A 98 9.60 -11.55 -0.82
N VAL A 99 9.13 -11.72 0.42
CA VAL A 99 8.57 -12.99 0.88
C VAL A 99 7.25 -13.30 0.17
N ALA A 100 6.38 -12.29 -0.03
CA ALA A 100 5.12 -12.47 -0.77
C ALA A 100 5.37 -12.96 -2.20
N ILE A 101 6.35 -12.38 -2.93
CA ILE A 101 6.74 -12.85 -4.27
C ILE A 101 7.19 -14.32 -4.23
N GLY A 102 7.96 -14.72 -3.22
CA GLY A 102 8.37 -16.11 -3.04
C GLY A 102 7.17 -17.05 -2.84
N CYS A 103 6.23 -16.67 -1.99
CA CYS A 103 4.99 -17.40 -1.77
C CYS A 103 4.14 -17.51 -3.06
N ASP A 104 4.02 -16.43 -3.83
CA ASP A 104 3.30 -16.44 -5.10
C ASP A 104 3.97 -17.38 -6.12
N MET A 105 5.31 -17.39 -6.16
CA MET A 105 6.04 -18.35 -7.00
C MET A 105 5.86 -19.79 -6.53
N PHE A 106 5.79 -20.04 -5.23
CA PHE A 106 5.48 -21.38 -4.71
C PHE A 106 4.12 -21.86 -5.20
N VAL A 107 3.08 -21.03 -5.09
CA VAL A 107 1.71 -21.35 -5.54
C VAL A 107 1.68 -21.74 -7.01
N VAL A 108 2.39 -20.98 -7.86
CA VAL A 108 2.46 -21.26 -9.30
C VAL A 108 3.27 -22.52 -9.60
N LEU A 109 4.45 -22.67 -9.00
CA LEU A 109 5.39 -23.75 -9.33
C LEU A 109 4.98 -25.11 -8.78
N GLU A 110 4.32 -25.15 -7.62
CA GLU A 110 3.85 -26.41 -7.01
C GLU A 110 2.95 -27.19 -7.98
N ARG A 111 2.17 -26.47 -8.79
CA ARG A 111 1.27 -27.03 -9.81
C ARG A 111 1.99 -27.82 -10.90
N PHE A 112 3.25 -27.49 -11.20
CA PHE A 112 3.98 -28.07 -12.33
C PHE A 112 5.17 -28.95 -11.93
N LEU A 113 5.87 -28.59 -10.86
CA LEU A 113 7.17 -29.19 -10.52
C LEU A 113 7.12 -30.09 -9.27
N GLY A 114 6.03 -30.06 -8.51
CA GLY A 114 5.89 -30.70 -7.20
C GLY A 114 6.39 -29.83 -6.05
N SER A 115 5.96 -30.14 -4.83
CA SER A 115 6.13 -29.26 -3.65
C SER A 115 7.60 -28.98 -3.28
N GLN A 116 8.49 -29.98 -3.32
CA GLN A 116 9.88 -29.81 -2.89
C GLN A 116 10.71 -28.92 -3.82
N THR A 117 10.58 -29.14 -5.14
CA THR A 117 11.29 -28.34 -6.16
C THR A 117 10.71 -26.93 -6.23
N ALA A 118 9.38 -26.79 -6.13
CA ALA A 118 8.71 -25.50 -6.05
C ALA A 118 9.19 -24.68 -4.85
N LEU A 119 9.32 -25.30 -3.67
CA LEU A 119 9.84 -24.63 -2.48
C LEU A 119 11.29 -24.15 -2.67
N GLY A 120 12.16 -24.98 -3.25
CA GLY A 120 13.55 -24.61 -3.52
C GLY A 120 13.67 -23.41 -4.45
N ILE A 121 12.89 -23.39 -5.55
CA ILE A 121 12.88 -22.27 -6.49
C ILE A 121 12.24 -21.02 -5.85
N ALA A 122 11.12 -21.17 -5.16
CA ALA A 122 10.46 -20.07 -4.46
C ALA A 122 11.37 -19.39 -3.42
N ALA A 123 12.11 -20.19 -2.64
CA ALA A 123 13.09 -19.69 -1.69
C ALA A 123 14.26 -18.98 -2.40
N ALA A 124 14.74 -19.52 -3.53
CA ALA A 124 15.77 -18.87 -4.34
C ALA A 124 15.31 -17.53 -4.93
N VAL A 125 14.06 -17.45 -5.41
CA VAL A 125 13.46 -16.22 -5.93
C VAL A 125 13.30 -15.19 -4.81
N ALA A 126 12.77 -15.59 -3.65
CA ALA A 126 12.66 -14.70 -2.50
C ALA A 126 14.02 -14.18 -2.03
N ALA A 127 15.04 -15.04 -1.99
CA ALA A 127 16.41 -14.67 -1.66
C ALA A 127 17.01 -13.72 -2.70
N ALA A 128 16.81 -13.98 -3.99
CA ALA A 128 17.25 -13.09 -5.06
C ALA A 128 16.56 -11.73 -4.99
N ALA A 129 15.24 -11.70 -4.74
CA ALA A 129 14.49 -10.47 -4.51
C ALA A 129 15.05 -9.71 -3.31
N PHE A 130 15.30 -10.38 -2.19
CA PHE A 130 15.89 -9.75 -1.01
C PHE A 130 17.30 -9.19 -1.31
N LEU A 131 18.14 -9.94 -2.01
CA LEU A 131 19.49 -9.49 -2.40
C LEU A 131 19.45 -8.29 -3.36
N LEU A 132 18.54 -8.26 -4.32
CA LEU A 132 18.42 -7.14 -5.26
C LEU A 132 17.83 -5.90 -4.59
N LEU A 133 16.83 -6.08 -3.73
CA LEU A 133 16.11 -4.97 -3.09
C LEU A 133 16.85 -4.39 -1.88
N TYR A 134 17.58 -5.21 -1.12
CA TYR A 134 18.39 -4.79 0.04
C TYR A 134 19.89 -4.90 -0.20
N GLY A 135 20.34 -6.07 -0.65
CA GLY A 135 21.75 -6.44 -0.72
C GLY A 135 22.56 -5.54 -1.64
N LEU A 136 22.01 -5.14 -2.80
CA LEU A 136 22.70 -4.26 -3.75
C LEU A 136 22.95 -2.87 -3.14
N GLY A 137 21.97 -2.32 -2.42
CA GLY A 137 22.09 -1.01 -1.77
C GLY A 137 23.15 -1.01 -0.66
N GLU A 138 23.14 -2.00 0.22
CA GLU A 138 24.17 -2.14 1.27
C GLU A 138 25.55 -2.50 0.69
N ALA A 139 25.63 -3.28 -0.39
CA ALA A 139 26.90 -3.62 -1.04
C ALA A 139 27.56 -2.43 -1.75
N LEU A 140 26.75 -1.49 -2.27
CA LEU A 140 27.25 -0.27 -2.90
C LEU A 140 27.57 0.84 -1.90
N ARG A 141 27.04 0.76 -0.67
CA ARG A 141 27.25 1.77 0.39
C ARG A 141 28.72 2.10 0.71
N PRO A 142 29.67 1.14 0.74
CA PRO A 142 31.08 1.44 0.96
C PRO A 142 31.74 2.23 -0.18
N PHE A 143 31.16 2.17 -1.38
CA PHE A 143 31.68 2.87 -2.57
C PHE A 143 31.14 4.31 -2.68
N VAL A 144 30.18 4.70 -1.83
CA VAL A 144 29.65 6.06 -1.77
C VAL A 144 30.48 6.89 -0.80
N SER A 145 31.04 8.00 -1.26
CA SER A 145 31.84 8.88 -0.40
C SER A 145 30.98 9.54 0.68
N LYS A 146 31.48 9.55 1.92
CA LYS A 146 30.83 10.24 3.03
C LYS A 146 30.72 11.75 2.80
N SER A 147 31.70 12.34 2.10
CA SER A 147 31.67 13.76 1.74
C SER A 147 30.48 14.10 0.83
N ASP A 148 30.13 13.20 -0.08
CA ASP A 148 29.04 13.43 -1.02
C ASP A 148 27.69 13.40 -0.30
N LEU A 149 27.55 12.51 0.69
CA LEU A 149 26.38 12.43 1.55
C LEU A 149 26.22 13.67 2.46
N GLU A 150 27.32 14.16 3.04
CA GLU A 150 27.30 15.38 3.87
C GLU A 150 26.95 16.63 3.05
N ASN A 151 27.50 16.76 1.84
CA ASN A 151 27.18 17.86 0.92
C ASN A 151 25.75 17.79 0.36
N ALA A 152 25.14 16.59 0.36
CA ALA A 152 23.77 16.36 -0.08
C ALA A 152 22.71 16.56 1.01
N VAL A 153 23.10 16.85 2.26
CA VAL A 153 22.13 17.09 3.35
C VAL A 153 21.25 18.29 3.02
N PRO A 154 19.92 18.10 2.87
CA PRO A 154 19.06 19.20 2.49
C PRO A 154 18.96 20.24 3.62
N GLN A 155 18.95 21.52 3.23
CA GLN A 155 18.68 22.60 4.18
C GLN A 155 17.18 22.65 4.49
N GLN A 156 16.87 22.79 5.78
CA GLN A 156 15.49 22.89 6.24
C GLN A 156 14.98 24.30 5.97
N THR A 157 14.22 24.45 4.90
CA THR A 157 13.50 25.67 4.55
C THR A 157 12.00 25.47 4.78
N LYS A 158 11.28 26.57 5.01
CA LYS A 158 9.82 26.52 5.07
C LYS A 158 9.28 26.08 3.71
N THR A 159 8.36 25.11 3.71
CA THR A 159 7.79 24.60 2.46
C THR A 159 6.81 25.64 1.93
N ASP A 160 7.06 26.13 0.72
CA ASP A 160 6.11 27.04 0.09
C ASP A 160 4.81 26.32 -0.29
N LEU A 161 3.74 27.09 -0.44
CA LEU A 161 2.41 26.55 -0.69
C LEU A 161 2.34 25.73 -1.99
N HIS A 162 3.10 26.12 -3.02
CA HIS A 162 3.13 25.41 -4.28
C HIS A 162 3.67 23.99 -4.09
N HIS A 163 4.79 23.84 -3.37
CA HIS A 163 5.35 22.53 -3.06
C HIS A 163 4.44 21.69 -2.16
N LYS A 164 3.74 22.31 -1.19
CA LYS A 164 2.74 21.58 -0.38
C LYS A 164 1.62 21.00 -1.24
N ILE A 165 1.12 21.79 -2.19
CA ILE A 165 0.07 21.35 -3.12
C ILE A 165 0.60 20.26 -4.06
N GLU A 166 1.83 20.40 -4.56
CA GLU A 166 2.45 19.39 -5.39
C GLU A 166 2.62 18.07 -4.63
N GLN A 167 3.16 18.12 -3.41
CA GLN A 167 3.33 16.96 -2.54
C GLN A 167 1.98 16.31 -2.22
N LEU A 168 0.94 17.08 -1.91
CA LEU A 168 -0.43 16.57 -1.73
C LEU A 168 -0.94 15.78 -2.95
N LEU A 169 -0.75 16.34 -4.16
CA LEU A 169 -1.16 15.66 -5.39
C LEU A 169 -0.32 14.41 -5.64
N THR A 170 0.98 14.44 -5.37
CA THR A 170 1.86 13.27 -5.45
C THR A 170 1.44 12.17 -4.49
N GLU A 171 1.14 12.50 -3.23
CA GLU A 171 0.64 11.53 -2.26
C GLU A 171 -0.70 10.92 -2.66
N SER A 172 -1.59 11.71 -3.28
CA SER A 172 -2.83 11.18 -3.84
C SER A 172 -2.52 10.16 -4.94
N ARG A 173 -1.54 10.44 -5.80
CA ARG A 173 -1.07 9.55 -6.88
C ARG A 173 -0.27 8.34 -6.40
N VAL A 174 0.23 8.35 -5.17
CA VAL A 174 0.80 7.17 -4.51
C VAL A 174 -0.32 6.15 -4.29
N ILE A 175 -1.45 6.58 -3.71
CA ILE A 175 -2.54 5.69 -3.29
C ILE A 175 -3.49 5.34 -4.44
N LEU A 176 -3.79 6.31 -5.31
CA LEU A 176 -4.85 6.24 -6.31
C LEU A 176 -4.72 5.06 -7.30
N PRO A 177 -3.56 4.77 -7.92
CA PRO A 177 -3.44 3.67 -8.87
C PRO A 177 -3.83 2.31 -8.28
N GLY A 178 -3.52 2.07 -7.00
CA GLY A 178 -3.89 0.82 -6.35
C GLY A 178 -5.35 0.73 -5.99
N ALA A 179 -5.93 1.82 -5.48
CA ALA A 179 -7.37 1.85 -5.26
C ALA A 179 -8.13 1.60 -6.58
N GLN A 180 -7.61 2.10 -7.72
CA GLN A 180 -8.17 1.82 -9.04
C GLN A 180 -7.98 0.38 -9.48
N ALA A 181 -6.78 -0.19 -9.27
CA ALA A 181 -6.51 -1.59 -9.57
C ALA A 181 -7.42 -2.52 -8.76
N LEU A 182 -7.50 -2.30 -7.44
CA LEU A 182 -8.41 -3.00 -6.52
C LEU A 182 -9.85 -2.96 -7.03
N LEU A 183 -10.36 -1.77 -7.34
CA LEU A 183 -11.71 -1.59 -7.86
C LEU A 183 -11.94 -2.43 -9.13
N GLY A 184 -10.99 -2.38 -10.06
CA GLY A 184 -11.05 -3.15 -11.30
C GLY A 184 -11.09 -4.67 -11.05
N PHE A 185 -10.19 -5.18 -10.20
CA PHE A 185 -10.14 -6.61 -9.88
C PHE A 185 -11.40 -7.06 -9.13
N GLN A 186 -11.90 -6.27 -8.19
CA GLN A 186 -13.16 -6.57 -7.49
C GLN A 186 -14.34 -6.64 -8.45
N LEU A 187 -14.42 -5.75 -9.44
CA LEU A 187 -15.47 -5.79 -10.48
C LEU A 187 -15.38 -7.07 -11.29
N VAL A 188 -14.17 -7.45 -11.74
CA VAL A 188 -13.97 -8.70 -12.51
C VAL A 188 -14.35 -9.93 -11.69
N VAL A 189 -13.99 -9.96 -10.40
CA VAL A 189 -14.36 -11.07 -9.50
C VAL A 189 -15.87 -11.31 -9.47
N THR A 190 -16.70 -10.25 -9.52
CA THR A 190 -18.17 -10.41 -9.52
C THR A 190 -18.72 -11.21 -10.71
N MET A 191 -17.95 -11.30 -11.79
CA MET A 191 -18.32 -12.02 -13.02
C MET A 191 -17.83 -13.48 -13.04
N THR A 192 -17.14 -13.94 -11.99
CA THR A 192 -16.61 -15.31 -11.92
C THR A 192 -17.66 -16.31 -11.46
N GLY A 193 -17.58 -17.56 -11.95
CA GLY A 193 -18.44 -18.65 -11.49
C GLY A 193 -18.24 -18.97 -10.00
N SER A 194 -17.03 -18.77 -9.46
CA SER A 194 -16.73 -18.93 -8.03
C SER A 194 -17.46 -17.90 -7.17
N PHE A 195 -17.56 -16.65 -7.63
CA PHE A 195 -18.29 -15.60 -6.91
C PHE A 195 -19.80 -15.89 -6.84
N ALA A 196 -20.39 -16.41 -7.92
CA ALA A 196 -21.80 -16.76 -7.96
C ALA A 196 -22.19 -17.83 -6.91
N LYS A 197 -21.23 -18.71 -6.53
CA LYS A 197 -21.41 -19.77 -5.53
C LYS A 197 -21.30 -19.29 -4.07
N LEU A 198 -20.87 -18.05 -3.83
CA LEU A 198 -20.77 -17.51 -2.47
C LEU A 198 -22.15 -17.35 -1.82
N ALA A 199 -22.19 -17.49 -0.49
CA ALA A 199 -23.40 -17.20 0.27
C ALA A 199 -23.80 -15.72 0.13
N PRO A 200 -25.10 -15.38 0.24
CA PRO A 200 -25.58 -14.01 0.08
C PRO A 200 -24.87 -12.99 0.97
N VAL A 201 -24.54 -13.36 2.21
CA VAL A 201 -23.82 -12.51 3.17
C VAL A 201 -22.40 -12.21 2.68
N ASP A 202 -21.68 -13.20 2.18
CA ASP A 202 -20.29 -13.03 1.73
C ASP A 202 -20.24 -12.16 0.46
N ARG A 203 -21.24 -12.29 -0.42
CA ARG A 203 -21.41 -11.38 -1.57
C ARG A 203 -21.71 -9.94 -1.13
N ALA A 204 -22.57 -9.75 -0.13
CA ALA A 204 -22.88 -8.43 0.40
C ALA A 204 -21.66 -7.75 1.03
N ILE A 205 -20.79 -8.52 1.70
CA ILE A 205 -19.51 -8.04 2.22
C ILE A 205 -18.60 -7.59 1.07
N HIS A 206 -18.47 -8.40 0.01
CA HIS A 206 -17.72 -8.00 -1.19
C HIS A 206 -18.27 -6.73 -1.83
N PHE A 207 -19.59 -6.61 -1.99
CA PHE A 207 -20.19 -5.38 -2.52
C PHE A 207 -19.95 -4.16 -1.62
N SER A 208 -19.93 -4.36 -0.30
CA SER A 208 -19.59 -3.29 0.64
C SER A 208 -18.12 -2.85 0.49
N ALA A 209 -17.22 -3.81 0.28
CA ALA A 209 -15.82 -3.55 -0.04
C ALA A 209 -15.69 -2.76 -1.35
N LEU A 210 -16.40 -3.20 -2.40
CA LEU A 210 -16.42 -2.57 -3.71
C LEU A 210 -16.89 -1.11 -3.64
N VAL A 211 -17.98 -0.84 -2.91
CA VAL A 211 -18.49 0.52 -2.71
C VAL A 211 -17.49 1.36 -1.92
N ALA A 212 -16.87 0.81 -0.87
CA ALA A 212 -15.85 1.51 -0.10
C ALA A 212 -14.66 1.91 -0.99
N VAL A 213 -14.11 0.99 -1.78
CA VAL A 213 -13.01 1.28 -2.71
C VAL A 213 -13.44 2.28 -3.79
N ALA A 214 -14.66 2.18 -4.33
CA ALA A 214 -15.18 3.15 -5.30
C ALA A 214 -15.26 4.57 -4.71
N VAL A 215 -15.77 4.70 -3.48
CA VAL A 215 -15.79 5.99 -2.77
C VAL A 215 -14.37 6.50 -2.53
N ALA A 216 -13.44 5.64 -2.13
CA ALA A 216 -12.03 6.00 -1.97
C ALA A 216 -11.42 6.55 -3.27
N VAL A 217 -11.64 5.88 -4.40
CA VAL A 217 -11.16 6.33 -5.72
C VAL A 217 -11.71 7.70 -6.06
N MET A 218 -13.02 7.92 -5.87
CA MET A 218 -13.66 9.21 -6.12
C MET A 218 -13.07 10.31 -5.23
N MET A 219 -12.87 10.03 -3.93
CA MET A 219 -12.24 10.97 -3.00
C MET A 219 -10.80 11.29 -3.41
N LEU A 220 -10.00 10.30 -3.81
CA LEU A 220 -8.60 10.51 -4.24
C LEU A 220 -8.47 11.28 -5.57
N LEU A 221 -9.48 11.19 -6.45
CA LEU A 221 -9.56 12.00 -7.68
C LEU A 221 -10.01 13.45 -7.42
N THR A 222 -10.74 13.67 -6.33
CA THR A 222 -11.39 14.95 -6.04
C THR A 222 -10.40 16.12 -5.93
N PRO A 223 -9.23 16.04 -5.25
CA PRO A 223 -8.30 17.17 -5.16
C PRO A 223 -7.88 17.72 -6.53
N ALA A 224 -7.57 16.84 -7.50
CA ALA A 224 -7.18 17.28 -8.84
C ALA A 224 -8.35 17.94 -9.59
N ALA A 225 -9.57 17.41 -9.45
CA ALA A 225 -10.76 18.01 -10.04
C ALA A 225 -11.09 19.37 -9.42
N VAL A 226 -11.03 19.47 -8.09
CA VAL A 226 -11.29 20.71 -7.34
C VAL A 226 -10.24 21.77 -7.67
N HIS A 227 -8.95 21.42 -7.72
CA HIS A 227 -7.87 22.34 -8.11
C HIS A 227 -8.13 22.95 -9.49
N ARG A 228 -8.49 22.09 -10.45
CA ARG A 228 -8.74 22.51 -11.83
C ARG A 228 -10.02 23.34 -12.01
N ILE A 229 -11.12 22.93 -11.37
CA ILE A 229 -12.45 23.49 -11.64
C ILE A 229 -12.78 24.67 -10.72
N ALA A 230 -12.50 24.55 -9.41
CA ALA A 230 -12.90 25.55 -8.42
C ALA A 230 -11.81 26.60 -8.15
N PHE A 231 -10.55 26.27 -8.42
CA PHE A 231 -9.41 27.14 -8.16
C PHE A 231 -8.67 27.58 -9.43
N ASP A 232 -9.13 27.18 -10.63
CA ASP A 232 -8.47 27.47 -11.93
C ASP A 232 -6.99 27.06 -11.96
N GLY A 233 -6.62 26.00 -11.24
CA GLY A 233 -5.23 25.58 -11.07
C GLY A 233 -4.37 26.51 -10.20
N ARG A 234 -4.97 27.48 -9.50
CA ARG A 234 -4.26 28.40 -8.62
C ARG A 234 -4.03 27.83 -7.23
N ASP A 235 -2.84 28.09 -6.70
CA ASP A 235 -2.42 27.59 -5.41
C ASP A 235 -2.90 28.48 -4.28
N THR A 236 -3.79 27.94 -3.44
CA THR A 236 -4.37 28.66 -2.30
C THR A 236 -4.32 27.81 -1.04
N GLN A 237 -4.19 28.46 0.12
CA GLN A 237 -4.23 27.77 1.42
C GLN A 237 -5.55 27.02 1.62
N ARG A 238 -6.66 27.56 1.10
CA ARG A 238 -7.98 26.94 1.15
C ARG A 238 -8.00 25.63 0.34
N PHE A 239 -7.41 25.63 -0.86
CA PHE A 239 -7.30 24.41 -1.65
C PHE A 239 -6.46 23.35 -0.92
N HIS A 240 -5.28 23.73 -0.40
CA HIS A 240 -4.44 22.81 0.36
C HIS A 240 -5.20 22.17 1.54
N ALA A 241 -5.91 22.97 2.34
CA ALA A 241 -6.69 22.46 3.47
C ALA A 241 -7.81 21.47 3.05
N ILE A 242 -8.57 21.80 2.00
CA ILE A 242 -9.64 20.93 1.47
C ILE A 242 -9.03 19.65 0.90
N GLY A 243 -7.99 19.76 0.08
CA GLY A 243 -7.28 18.62 -0.50
C GLY A 243 -6.74 17.71 0.59
N SER A 244 -6.04 18.25 1.59
CA SER A 244 -5.47 17.45 2.68
C SER A 244 -6.54 16.72 3.46
N ALA A 245 -7.67 17.36 3.75
CA ALA A 245 -8.79 16.73 4.43
C ALA A 245 -9.35 15.56 3.60
N ILE A 246 -9.59 15.77 2.30
CA ILE A 246 -10.16 14.74 1.42
C ILE A 246 -9.23 13.53 1.30
N VAL A 247 -7.94 13.74 1.02
CA VAL A 247 -6.97 12.64 0.86
C VAL A 247 -6.78 11.86 2.17
N THR A 248 -6.86 12.56 3.31
CA THR A 248 -6.79 11.93 4.62
C THR A 248 -8.05 11.11 4.93
N LEU A 249 -9.23 11.67 4.68
CA LEU A 249 -10.50 10.96 4.88
C LEU A 249 -10.66 9.77 3.91
N ALA A 250 -10.07 9.83 2.71
CA ALA A 250 -10.09 8.74 1.74
C ALA A 250 -9.40 7.46 2.26
N LEU A 251 -8.47 7.57 3.22
CA LEU A 251 -7.82 6.40 3.80
C LEU A 251 -8.78 5.52 4.61
N ILE A 252 -9.90 6.07 5.11
CA ILE A 252 -10.92 5.32 5.85
C ILE A 252 -11.61 4.29 4.93
N PRO A 253 -12.24 4.68 3.80
CA PRO A 253 -12.82 3.72 2.88
C PRO A 253 -11.77 2.80 2.22
N VAL A 254 -10.51 3.25 2.03
CA VAL A 254 -9.43 2.34 1.58
C VAL A 254 -9.19 1.22 2.60
N ALA A 255 -9.03 1.55 3.88
CA ALA A 255 -8.79 0.55 4.93
C ALA A 255 -9.98 -0.42 5.04
N LEU A 256 -11.20 0.10 4.96
CA LEU A 256 -12.42 -0.71 4.97
C LEU A 256 -12.48 -1.65 3.77
N GLY A 257 -12.22 -1.13 2.56
CA GLY A 257 -12.21 -1.92 1.33
C GLY A 257 -11.22 -3.09 1.40
N ILE A 258 -9.96 -2.80 1.76
CA ILE A 258 -8.92 -3.83 1.90
C ILE A 258 -9.29 -4.87 2.97
N ALA A 259 -9.82 -4.45 4.12
CA ALA A 259 -10.17 -5.38 5.19
C ALA A 259 -11.33 -6.31 4.80
N LEU A 260 -12.36 -5.78 4.13
CA LEU A 260 -13.50 -6.58 3.67
C LEU A 260 -13.10 -7.51 2.51
N ASP A 261 -12.27 -7.06 1.56
CA ASP A 261 -11.72 -7.94 0.53
C ASP A 261 -10.87 -9.06 1.12
N PHE A 262 -10.02 -8.71 2.09
CA PHE A 262 -9.22 -9.69 2.82
C PHE A 262 -10.11 -10.74 3.48
N TYR A 263 -11.24 -10.35 4.08
CA TYR A 263 -12.21 -11.31 4.63
C TYR A 263 -12.69 -12.31 3.57
N VAL A 264 -13.18 -11.83 2.43
CA VAL A 264 -13.78 -12.71 1.42
C VAL A 264 -12.71 -13.63 0.82
N ALA A 265 -11.52 -13.10 0.55
CA ALA A 265 -10.39 -13.89 0.05
C ALA A 265 -9.91 -14.93 1.07
N ALA A 266 -9.67 -14.52 2.33
CA ALA A 266 -9.24 -15.43 3.38
C ALA A 266 -10.27 -16.52 3.67
N PHE A 267 -11.57 -16.20 3.61
CA PHE A 267 -12.62 -17.19 3.75
C PHE A 267 -12.59 -18.22 2.61
N LYS A 268 -12.38 -17.76 1.36
CA LYS A 268 -12.26 -18.64 0.19
C LYS A 268 -11.00 -19.51 0.23
N MET A 269 -9.88 -18.98 0.74
CA MET A 269 -8.61 -19.71 0.91
C MET A 269 -8.66 -20.76 2.03
N LEU A 270 -9.20 -20.38 3.19
CA LEU A 270 -9.06 -21.13 4.45
C LEU A 270 -10.32 -21.94 4.81
N GLY A 271 -11.49 -21.58 4.27
CA GLY A 271 -12.77 -22.22 4.55
C GLY A 271 -13.38 -21.92 5.92
N ASP A 272 -12.72 -21.09 6.74
CA ASP A 272 -13.15 -20.77 8.10
C ASP A 272 -13.51 -19.28 8.23
N LYS A 273 -14.79 -19.01 8.54
CA LYS A 273 -15.32 -17.64 8.69
C LYS A 273 -14.76 -16.91 9.90
N ALA A 274 -14.46 -17.61 11.00
CA ALA A 274 -13.92 -17.01 12.20
C ALA A 274 -12.47 -16.58 11.96
N VAL A 275 -11.67 -17.44 11.33
CA VAL A 275 -10.28 -17.09 10.96
C VAL A 275 -10.25 -15.92 9.98
N ALA A 276 -11.12 -15.94 8.96
CA ALA A 276 -11.23 -14.83 8.01
C ALA A 276 -11.67 -13.52 8.68
N ALA A 277 -12.64 -13.56 9.60
CA ALA A 277 -13.12 -12.38 10.34
C ALA A 277 -12.04 -11.80 11.26
N VAL A 278 -11.32 -12.66 11.98
CA VAL A 278 -10.19 -12.23 12.82
C VAL A 278 -9.09 -11.64 11.96
N GLY A 279 -8.71 -12.29 10.87
CA GLY A 279 -7.69 -11.79 9.94
C GLY A 279 -8.06 -10.42 9.36
N ALA A 280 -9.29 -10.25 8.89
CA ALA A 280 -9.82 -8.98 8.39
C ALA A 280 -9.85 -7.90 9.48
N GLY A 281 -10.27 -8.25 10.70
CA GLY A 281 -10.27 -7.34 11.85
C GLY A 281 -8.86 -6.88 12.23
N VAL A 282 -7.89 -7.80 12.25
CA VAL A 282 -6.47 -7.50 12.49
C VAL A 282 -5.90 -6.64 11.38
N ALA A 283 -6.15 -6.97 10.12
CA ALA A 283 -5.73 -6.18 8.96
C ALA A 283 -6.31 -4.76 9.04
N GLY A 284 -7.61 -4.61 9.22
CA GLY A 284 -8.27 -3.31 9.34
C GLY A 284 -7.76 -2.50 10.53
N ALA A 285 -7.64 -3.12 11.70
CA ALA A 285 -7.08 -2.47 12.89
C ALA A 285 -5.63 -2.03 12.68
N PHE A 286 -4.81 -2.86 12.02
CA PHE A 286 -3.44 -2.53 11.66
C PHE A 286 -3.37 -1.32 10.73
N LEU A 287 -4.16 -1.28 9.65
CA LEU A 287 -4.18 -0.15 8.71
C LEU A 287 -4.63 1.14 9.40
N ILE A 288 -5.71 1.10 10.17
CA ILE A 288 -6.21 2.27 10.92
C ILE A 288 -5.21 2.73 11.98
N ALA A 289 -4.59 1.79 12.69
CA ALA A 289 -3.58 2.12 13.70
C ALA A 289 -2.39 2.83 13.05
N LEU A 290 -1.93 2.35 11.90
CA LEU A 290 -0.76 2.89 11.22
C LEU A 290 -1.04 4.24 10.54
N TRP A 291 -2.23 4.41 9.96
CA TRP A 291 -2.59 5.59 9.16
C TRP A 291 -3.24 6.72 9.95
N PHE A 292 -3.81 6.43 11.12
CA PHE A 292 -4.49 7.42 11.95
C PHE A 292 -4.00 7.41 13.40
N ALA A 293 -4.04 6.27 14.09
CA ALA A 293 -3.73 6.24 15.53
C ALA A 293 -2.29 6.64 15.83
N LEU A 294 -1.32 6.11 15.08
CA LEU A 294 0.09 6.44 15.21
C LEU A 294 0.39 7.91 14.90
N PRO A 295 -0.04 8.48 13.74
CA PRO A 295 0.13 9.92 13.49
C PRO A 295 -0.53 10.80 14.55
N LEU A 296 -1.75 10.47 14.99
CA LEU A 296 -2.46 11.25 16.01
C LEU A 296 -1.74 11.18 17.37
N ALA A 297 -1.23 10.02 17.79
CA ALA A 297 -0.43 9.89 19.01
C ALA A 297 0.85 10.73 18.94
N LEU A 298 1.54 10.72 17.80
CA LEU A 298 2.76 11.50 17.59
C LEU A 298 2.49 13.01 17.56
N ARG A 299 1.29 13.44 17.12
CA ARG A 299 0.88 14.85 17.16
C ARG A 299 0.68 15.35 18.59
N HIS A 300 0.04 14.56 19.46
CA HIS A 300 -0.17 14.95 20.87
C HIS A 300 1.15 15.04 21.64
N GLY A 301 2.12 14.16 21.36
CA GLY A 301 3.43 14.18 22.00
C GLY A 301 4.34 15.37 21.64
N HIS A 302 4.01 16.15 20.62
CA HIS A 302 4.72 17.40 20.29
C HIS A 302 4.05 18.66 20.89
N GLN A 303 2.86 18.52 21.48
CA GLN A 303 2.10 19.64 22.06
C GLN A 303 2.12 19.68 23.60
N GLY A 304 2.66 18.65 24.25
CA GLY A 304 2.89 18.61 25.71
C GLY A 304 4.38 18.70 26.02
#